data_AF-N1ZJG3-F1
#
_entry.id   AF-N1ZJG3-F1
#
_cell.length_a   1.000
_cell.length_b   1.000
_cell.length_c   1.000
_cell.angle_alpha   90.00
_cell.angle_beta   90.00
_cell.angle_gamma   90.00
#
_symmetry.space_group_name_H-M   'P 1'
#
loop_
_entity.id
_entity.type
_entity.pdbx_description
1 polymer ?
#
loop_
_entity_poly.entity_id
_entity_poly.type
_entity_poly.pdbx_seq_one_letter_code
_entity_poly.pdbx_strand_id
1 'polypeptide(L)'
;MAISMIFVQVAVASAQMLGQEGMNEEIVYQGIYYDEDGELVKTTIRKITYPSARSGEYERVTYSKENVYENYSITLTATFSYNVTNKEVSCVSKYRTYNKMTPISESLTDTGTGTKCTVRLDYRHNTGLGTKNKALRMICDYKGNLTYFGE
;
A
#
# COMPACT_ATOMS: atom_id res chain seq x y z
N MET A 1 -2.14 31.35 -21.46
CA MET A 1 -2.04 30.51 -20.25
C MET A 1 -1.54 29.15 -20.69
N ALA A 2 -0.28 28.82 -20.39
CA ALA A 2 0.28 27.52 -20.71
C ALA A 2 -0.09 26.56 -19.57
N ILE A 3 -0.89 25.54 -19.87
CA ILE A 3 -1.16 24.43 -18.95
C ILE A 3 0.11 23.58 -18.95
N SER A 4 0.89 23.70 -17.88
CA SER A 4 2.09 22.89 -17.69
C SER A 4 1.66 21.46 -17.39
N MET A 5 1.66 20.61 -18.41
CA MET A 5 1.51 19.16 -18.25
C MET A 5 2.75 18.64 -17.52
N ILE A 6 2.59 18.26 -16.26
CA ILE A 6 3.62 17.56 -15.51
C ILE A 6 3.67 16.11 -16.04
N PHE A 7 4.77 15.76 -16.69
CA PHE A 7 5.06 14.39 -17.10
C PHE A 7 5.29 13.54 -15.85
N VAL A 8 4.33 12.69 -15.49
CA VAL A 8 4.54 11.61 -14.51
C VAL A 8 5.42 10.57 -15.18
N GLN A 9 6.72 10.59 -14.88
CA GLN A 9 7.63 9.51 -15.28
C GLN A 9 7.25 8.25 -14.48
N VAL A 10 6.61 7.29 -15.14
CA VAL A 10 6.48 5.93 -14.64
C VAL A 10 7.84 5.26 -14.79
N ALA A 11 8.70 5.40 -13.79
CA ALA A 11 9.90 4.60 -13.68
C ALA A 11 9.49 3.19 -13.23
N VAL A 12 9.43 2.24 -14.18
CA VAL A 12 9.43 0.81 -13.85
C VAL A 12 10.85 0.48 -13.39
N ALA A 13 11.13 0.70 -12.11
CA ALA A 13 12.44 0.43 -11.53
C ALA A 13 12.65 -1.09 -11.44
N SER A 14 13.70 -1.55 -12.13
CA SER A 14 14.22 -2.91 -12.13
C SER A 14 14.39 -3.46 -10.71
N ALA A 15 13.93 -4.70 -10.52
CA ALA A 15 13.98 -5.48 -9.29
C ALA A 15 15.31 -5.36 -8.52
N GLN A 16 15.27 -4.81 -7.30
CA GLN A 16 16.33 -4.99 -6.31
C GLN A 16 15.94 -6.18 -5.43
N MET A 17 16.57 -7.33 -5.67
CA MET A 17 16.41 -8.53 -4.83
C MET A 17 17.15 -8.31 -3.50
N LEU A 18 16.45 -7.73 -2.52
CA LEU A 18 16.87 -7.74 -1.12
C LEU A 18 15.82 -8.52 -0.33
N GLY A 19 16.08 -9.79 -0.04
CA GLY A 19 15.17 -10.61 0.77
C GLY A 19 15.69 -12.01 1.00
N GLN A 20 15.76 -12.40 2.27
CA GLN A 20 15.96 -13.74 2.84
C GLN A 20 15.52 -14.89 1.91
N GLU A 21 16.34 -15.95 1.81
CA GLU A 21 16.22 -17.08 0.86
C GLU A 21 14.75 -17.46 0.56
N GLY A 22 14.26 -17.05 -0.61
CA GLY A 22 12.92 -17.34 -1.12
C GLY A 22 11.87 -16.22 -1.06
N MET A 23 12.13 -15.09 -0.39
CA MET A 23 11.24 -13.91 -0.41
C MET A 23 11.69 -12.91 -1.49
N ASN A 24 10.81 -12.61 -2.44
CA ASN A 24 11.07 -11.61 -3.46
C ASN A 24 10.24 -10.36 -3.21
N GLU A 25 10.92 -9.20 -3.10
CA GLU A 25 10.29 -7.90 -3.05
C GLU A 25 10.48 -7.17 -4.38
N GLU A 26 9.38 -6.65 -4.94
CA GLU A 26 9.36 -5.88 -6.18
C GLU A 26 8.75 -4.51 -5.90
N ILE A 27 9.45 -3.42 -6.23
CA ILE A 27 8.88 -2.08 -6.16
C ILE A 27 7.94 -1.90 -7.35
N VAL A 28 6.63 -1.86 -7.09
CA VAL A 28 5.60 -1.66 -8.12
C VAL A 28 5.21 -0.21 -8.30
N TYR A 29 5.54 0.63 -7.32
CA TYR A 29 5.37 2.09 -7.40
C TYR A 29 6.34 2.80 -6.46
N GLN A 30 6.86 3.93 -6.92
CA GLN A 30 7.56 4.89 -6.09
C GLN A 30 7.30 6.30 -6.61
N GLY A 31 6.94 7.21 -5.70
CA GLY A 31 6.65 8.60 -6.06
C GLY A 31 6.85 9.55 -4.89
N ILE A 32 7.03 10.82 -5.22
CA ILE A 32 7.13 11.93 -4.25
C ILE A 32 6.08 12.97 -4.63
N TYR A 33 5.24 13.35 -3.67
CA TYR A 33 4.16 14.32 -3.88
C TYR A 33 3.85 15.08 -2.59
N TYR A 34 3.05 16.13 -2.67
CA TYR A 34 2.48 16.81 -1.51
C TYR A 34 1.10 16.24 -1.23
N ASP A 35 0.82 15.85 0.01
CA ASP A 35 -0.51 15.37 0.41
C ASP A 35 -1.52 16.52 0.62
N GLU A 36 -2.74 16.19 1.03
CA GLU A 36 -3.81 17.15 1.32
C GLU A 36 -3.45 18.19 2.40
N ASP A 37 -2.49 17.88 3.28
CA ASP A 37 -2.00 18.80 4.31
C ASP A 37 -0.81 19.65 3.82
N GLY A 38 -0.35 19.45 2.59
CA GLY A 38 0.82 20.11 2.03
C GLY A 38 2.15 19.55 2.55
N GLU A 39 2.14 18.35 3.15
CA GLU A 39 3.37 17.68 3.60
C GLU A 39 3.99 16.90 2.43
N LEU A 40 5.31 16.96 2.29
CA LEU A 40 6.04 16.20 1.28
C LEU A 40 6.08 14.72 1.70
N VAL A 41 5.54 13.84 0.86
CA VAL A 41 5.46 12.40 1.10
C VAL A 41 6.21 11.64 0.02
N LYS A 42 7.10 10.75 0.44
CA LYS A 42 7.66 9.71 -0.43
C LYS A 42 6.88 8.42 -0.22
N THR A 43 6.11 8.01 -1.21
CA THR A 43 5.39 6.74 -1.20
C THR A 43 6.18 5.68 -1.95
N THR A 44 6.32 4.50 -1.34
CA THR A 44 6.84 3.30 -1.99
C THR A 44 5.87 2.15 -1.79
N ILE A 45 5.51 1.47 -2.87
CA ILE A 45 4.67 0.26 -2.81
C ILE A 45 5.49 -0.92 -3.30
N ARG A 46 5.53 -1.96 -2.48
CA ARG A 46 6.24 -3.21 -2.76
C ARG A 46 5.25 -4.35 -2.89
N LYS A 47 5.42 -5.18 -3.91
CA LYS A 47 4.81 -6.51 -4.01
C LYS A 47 5.77 -7.50 -3.39
N ILE A 48 5.29 -8.24 -2.39
CA ILE A 48 6.06 -9.24 -1.65
C ILE A 48 5.53 -10.61 -2.07
N THR A 49 6.42 -11.41 -2.66
CA THR A 49 6.13 -12.78 -3.07
C THR A 49 6.84 -13.74 -2.14
N TYR A 50 6.05 -14.60 -1.49
CA TYR A 50 6.58 -15.69 -0.66
C TYR A 50 6.68 -16.97 -1.48
N PRO A 51 7.68 -17.83 -1.22
CA PRO A 51 7.94 -19.02 -2.03
C PRO A 51 6.81 -20.08 -1.90
N SER A 52 5.98 -19.99 -0.86
CA SER A 52 4.82 -20.84 -0.59
C SER A 52 3.47 -20.17 -0.89
N ALA A 53 3.42 -19.08 -1.67
CA ALA A 53 2.18 -18.33 -1.92
C ALA A 53 1.09 -19.13 -2.68
N ARG A 54 1.38 -20.35 -3.13
CA ARG A 54 0.39 -21.29 -3.64
C ARG A 54 -0.35 -21.98 -2.49
N SER A 55 -1.60 -21.60 -2.30
CA SER A 55 -2.55 -22.24 -1.39
C SER A 55 -3.67 -22.87 -2.22
N GLY A 56 -3.40 -23.99 -2.89
CA GLY A 56 -4.43 -24.72 -3.64
C GLY A 56 -5.08 -23.88 -4.75
N GLU A 57 -6.42 -23.76 -4.73
CA GLU A 57 -7.25 -23.12 -5.76
C GLU A 57 -7.12 -21.58 -5.80
N TYR A 58 -6.55 -20.96 -4.76
CA TYR A 58 -6.38 -19.50 -4.68
C TYR A 58 -4.89 -19.11 -4.60
N GLU A 59 -4.53 -18.08 -5.34
CA GLU A 59 -3.21 -17.46 -5.28
C GLU A 59 -3.17 -16.38 -4.19
N ARG A 60 -1.99 -16.14 -3.63
CA ARG A 60 -1.78 -15.06 -2.65
C ARG A 60 -0.82 -14.02 -3.16
N VAL A 61 -1.13 -12.76 -2.90
CA VAL A 61 -0.24 -11.63 -3.13
C VAL A 61 -0.22 -10.72 -1.93
N THR A 62 0.98 -10.30 -1.52
CA THR A 62 1.16 -9.33 -0.44
C THR A 62 1.66 -8.02 -1.02
N TYR A 63 1.05 -6.92 -0.60
CA TYR A 63 1.47 -5.58 -0.93
C TYR A 63 1.80 -4.80 0.34
N SER A 64 2.85 -4.00 0.29
CA SER A 64 3.26 -3.10 1.36
C SER A 64 3.33 -1.68 0.82
N LYS A 65 2.49 -0.78 1.32
CA LYS A 65 2.49 0.64 1.01
C LYS A 65 3.14 1.40 2.17
N GLU A 66 4.28 2.02 1.91
CA GLU A 66 5.02 2.85 2.84
C GLU A 66 4.92 4.32 2.42
N ASN A 67 4.49 5.19 3.33
CA ASN A 67 4.57 6.64 3.19
C ASN A 67 5.62 7.17 4.17
N VAL A 68 6.65 7.82 3.64
CA VAL A 68 7.72 8.47 4.41
C VAL A 68 7.53 9.98 4.35
N TYR A 69 7.40 10.58 5.53
CA TYR A 69 7.37 12.02 5.75
C TYR A 69 8.72 12.45 6.33
N GLU A 70 8.93 13.76 6.48
CA GLU A 70 10.18 14.30 7.02
C GLU A 70 10.56 13.69 8.37
N ASN A 71 9.59 13.52 9.26
CA ASN A 71 9.84 13.16 10.67
C ASN A 71 9.35 11.77 11.07
N TYR A 72 8.53 11.12 10.24
CA TYR A 72 7.93 9.83 10.56
C TYR A 72 7.63 9.02 9.30
N SER A 73 7.40 7.72 9.45
CA SER A 73 6.85 6.90 8.37
C SER A 73 5.75 5.98 8.85
N ILE A 74 4.90 5.59 7.92
CA ILE A 74 3.81 4.65 8.13
C ILE A 74 3.81 3.62 7.00
N THR A 75 3.66 2.36 7.37
CA THR A 75 3.57 1.26 6.41
C THR A 75 2.30 0.48 6.66
N LEU A 76 1.50 0.30 5.60
CA LEU A 76 0.36 -0.59 5.58
C LEU A 76 0.70 -1.81 4.72
N THR A 77 0.65 -2.99 5.31
CA THR A 77 0.87 -4.26 4.60
C THR A 77 -0.40 -5.08 4.59
N ALA A 78 -0.76 -5.61 3.43
CA ALA A 78 -1.96 -6.41 3.22
C ALA A 78 -1.66 -7.63 2.35
N THR A 79 -2.24 -8.77 2.71
CA THR A 79 -2.21 -9.99 1.90
C THR A 79 -3.61 -10.29 1.39
N PHE A 80 -3.70 -10.52 0.09
CA PHE A 80 -4.93 -10.84 -0.62
C PHE A 80 -4.86 -12.26 -1.15
N SER A 81 -5.97 -12.99 -1.04
CA SER A 81 -6.17 -14.29 -1.69
C SER A 81 -7.10 -14.06 -2.87
N TYR A 82 -6.73 -14.50 -4.07
CA TYR A 82 -7.53 -14.29 -5.28
C TYR A 82 -7.60 -15.55 -6.15
N ASN A 83 -8.67 -15.64 -6.92
CA ASN A 83 -8.90 -16.69 -7.91
C ASN A 83 -9.49 -16.06 -9.17
N VAL A 84 -8.72 -16.17 -10.26
CA VAL A 84 -9.08 -15.57 -11.56
C VAL A 84 -10.28 -16.28 -12.18
N THR A 85 -10.37 -17.60 -12.01
CA THR A 85 -11.44 -18.45 -12.56
C THR A 85 -12.79 -18.12 -11.92
N ASN A 86 -12.83 -18.05 -10.59
CA ASN A 86 -14.05 -17.81 -9.83
C ASN A 86 -14.37 -16.31 -9.69
N LYS A 87 -13.47 -15.42 -10.13
CA LYS A 87 -13.54 -13.96 -9.98
C LYS A 87 -13.69 -13.51 -8.53
N GLU A 88 -12.92 -14.15 -7.67
CA GLU A 88 -12.95 -13.92 -6.23
C GLU A 88 -11.64 -13.35 -5.71
N VAL A 89 -11.74 -12.45 -4.74
CA VAL A 89 -10.66 -11.95 -3.90
C VAL A 89 -11.18 -11.72 -2.50
N SER A 90 -10.32 -11.97 -1.52
CA SER A 90 -10.53 -11.67 -0.11
C SER A 90 -9.27 -11.13 0.53
N CYS A 91 -9.44 -10.29 1.56
CA CYS A 91 -8.36 -9.81 2.39
C CYS A 91 -8.07 -10.86 3.47
N VAL A 92 -6.87 -11.43 3.45
CA VAL A 92 -6.48 -12.53 4.35
C VAL A 92 -5.79 -12.01 5.59
N SER A 93 -4.91 -11.02 5.42
CA SER A 93 -4.20 -10.41 6.53
C SER A 93 -3.91 -8.95 6.24
N LYS A 94 -3.86 -8.15 7.30
CA LYS A 94 -3.55 -6.73 7.26
C LYS A 94 -2.88 -6.32 8.56
N TYR A 95 -1.85 -5.50 8.45
CA TYR A 95 -1.19 -4.91 9.60
C TYR A 95 -0.51 -3.60 9.19
N ARG A 96 -0.18 -2.82 10.21
CA ARG A 96 0.47 -1.52 10.07
C ARG A 96 1.67 -1.41 10.98
N THR A 97 2.65 -0.63 10.54
CA THR A 97 3.85 -0.30 11.30
C THR A 97 4.08 1.20 11.24
N TYR A 98 4.48 1.77 12.36
CA TYR A 98 4.83 3.19 12.49
C TYR A 98 6.29 3.33 12.88
N ASN A 99 6.94 4.34 12.34
CA ASN A 99 8.29 4.72 12.73
C ASN A 99 8.29 6.19 13.17
N LYS A 100 8.78 6.47 14.37
CA LYS A 100 8.84 7.81 14.98
C LYS A 100 7.49 8.54 15.08
N MET A 101 6.38 7.80 15.07
CA MET A 101 5.04 8.33 15.25
C MET A 101 4.18 7.33 16.02
N THR A 102 3.30 7.86 16.87
CA THR A 102 2.28 7.10 17.58
C THR A 102 0.92 7.75 17.28
N PRO A 103 -0.05 7.01 16.70
CA PRO A 103 -1.37 7.57 16.47
C PRO A 103 -2.10 7.82 17.79
N ILE A 104 -2.90 8.88 17.82
CA ILE A 104 -3.87 9.18 18.89
C ILE A 104 -5.03 8.19 18.82
N SER A 105 -5.46 7.88 17.60
CA SER A 105 -6.49 6.90 17.32
C SER A 105 -6.25 6.31 15.94
N GLU A 106 -6.63 5.05 15.74
CA GLU A 106 -6.54 4.39 14.45
C GLU A 106 -7.73 3.43 14.24
N SER A 107 -8.02 3.14 12.98
CA SER A 107 -8.95 2.12 12.54
C SER A 107 -8.37 1.41 11.32
N LEU A 108 -8.07 0.11 11.48
CA LEU A 108 -7.60 -0.74 10.39
C LEU A 108 -8.75 -1.67 9.97
N THR A 109 -9.29 -1.41 8.78
CA THR A 109 -10.45 -2.10 8.25
C THR A 109 -10.14 -2.75 6.91
N ASP A 110 -10.93 -3.76 6.59
CA ASP A 110 -11.05 -4.29 5.24
C ASP A 110 -12.51 -4.44 4.86
N THR A 111 -12.79 -4.21 3.58
CA THR A 111 -14.11 -4.35 3.00
C THR A 111 -13.96 -5.01 1.64
N GLY A 112 -14.72 -6.07 1.41
CA GLY A 112 -14.84 -6.70 0.11
C GLY A 112 -14.61 -8.21 0.12
N THR A 113 -15.52 -8.89 -0.56
CA THR A 113 -15.43 -10.27 -1.04
C THR A 113 -16.00 -10.29 -2.46
N GLY A 114 -15.63 -11.27 -3.28
CA GLY A 114 -16.01 -11.28 -4.70
C GLY A 114 -14.95 -10.56 -5.55
N THR A 115 -15.30 -9.56 -6.36
CA THR A 115 -14.36 -9.08 -7.41
C THR A 115 -13.27 -8.12 -6.95
N LYS A 116 -13.40 -7.51 -5.76
CA LYS A 116 -12.43 -6.55 -5.18
C LYS A 116 -12.40 -6.65 -3.66
N CYS A 117 -11.22 -6.49 -3.07
CA CYS A 117 -11.05 -6.29 -1.63
C CYS A 117 -10.24 -5.02 -1.36
N THR A 118 -10.72 -4.21 -0.42
CA THR A 118 -10.09 -2.95 0.00
C THR A 118 -9.59 -3.08 1.42
N VAL A 119 -8.32 -2.73 1.66
CA VAL A 119 -7.78 -2.49 3.00
C VAL A 119 -7.61 -0.99 3.20
N ARG A 120 -8.08 -0.48 4.33
CA ARG A 120 -8.00 0.94 4.70
C ARG A 120 -7.50 1.08 6.14
N LEU A 121 -6.53 1.98 6.32
CA LEU A 121 -6.04 2.42 7.62
C LEU A 121 -6.36 3.90 7.74
N ASP A 122 -7.29 4.26 8.64
CA ASP A 122 -7.53 5.63 9.05
C ASP A 122 -6.79 5.88 10.36
N TYR A 123 -6.03 6.98 10.45
CA TYR A 123 -5.28 7.31 11.66
C TYR A 123 -5.29 8.81 11.93
N ARG A 124 -5.26 9.14 13.23
CA ARG A 124 -5.18 10.51 13.72
C ARG A 124 -3.89 10.70 14.50
N HIS A 125 -3.16 11.78 14.27
CA HIS A 125 -1.90 12.03 14.95
C HIS A 125 -1.59 13.50 15.14
N ASN A 126 -0.70 13.79 16.09
CA ASN A 126 -0.20 15.14 16.30
C ASN A 126 0.91 15.43 15.29
N THR A 127 0.80 16.58 14.65
CA THR A 127 1.87 17.23 13.90
C THR A 127 2.31 18.48 14.66
N GLY A 128 3.43 19.09 14.26
CA GLY A 128 3.82 20.40 14.79
C GLY A 128 2.79 21.51 14.51
N LEU A 129 1.85 21.27 13.59
CA LEU A 129 0.79 22.19 13.18
C LEU A 129 -0.60 21.82 13.76
N GLY A 130 -0.65 20.82 14.66
CA GLY A 130 -1.88 20.34 15.28
C GLY A 130 -2.27 18.92 14.87
N THR A 131 -3.47 18.50 15.24
CA THR A 131 -3.96 17.14 15.01
C THR A 131 -4.44 16.96 13.58
N LYS A 132 -3.92 15.95 12.87
CA LYS A 132 -4.28 15.60 11.50
C LYS A 132 -4.92 14.22 11.42
N ASN A 133 -5.90 14.07 10.54
CA ASN A 133 -6.50 12.79 10.16
C ASN A 133 -5.95 12.42 8.79
N LYS A 134 -5.44 11.21 8.64
CA LYS A 134 -4.89 10.71 7.38
C LYS A 134 -5.37 9.28 7.14
N ALA A 135 -5.26 8.83 5.89
CA ALA A 135 -5.64 7.49 5.52
C ALA A 135 -4.68 6.85 4.52
N LEU A 136 -4.48 5.54 4.64
CA LEU A 136 -3.81 4.70 3.64
C LEU A 136 -4.81 3.67 3.13
N ARG A 137 -4.88 3.55 1.80
CA ARG A 137 -5.78 2.61 1.12
C ARG A 137 -5.06 1.77 0.08
N MET A 138 -5.39 0.48 0.06
CA MET A 138 -5.00 -0.49 -0.97
C MET A 138 -6.23 -1.27 -1.43
N ILE A 139 -6.41 -1.44 -2.74
CA ILE A 139 -7.48 -2.25 -3.31
C ILE A 139 -6.87 -3.32 -4.20
N CYS A 140 -7.20 -4.58 -3.97
CA CYS A 140 -6.81 -5.69 -4.83
C CYS A 140 -8.04 -6.21 -5.58
N ASP A 141 -7.90 -6.51 -6.87
CA ASP A 141 -8.93 -7.19 -7.66
C ASP A 141 -8.75 -8.72 -7.64
N TYR A 142 -9.72 -9.45 -8.21
CA TYR A 142 -9.66 -10.92 -8.36
C TYR A 142 -8.55 -11.43 -9.30
N LYS A 143 -7.80 -10.53 -9.94
CA LYS A 143 -6.62 -10.84 -10.75
C LYS A 143 -5.32 -10.60 -9.99
N GLY A 144 -5.38 -10.17 -8.73
CA GLY A 144 -4.21 -9.84 -7.93
C GLY A 144 -3.62 -8.46 -8.23
N ASN A 145 -4.29 -7.62 -9.03
CA ASN A 145 -3.79 -6.30 -9.37
C ASN A 145 -4.11 -5.30 -8.27
N LEU A 146 -3.11 -4.51 -7.91
CA LEU A 146 -3.25 -3.44 -6.94
C LEU A 146 -3.72 -2.14 -7.60
N THR A 147 -4.78 -1.55 -7.07
CA THR A 147 -5.09 -0.13 -7.22
C THR A 147 -4.80 0.57 -5.90
N TYR A 148 -4.06 1.67 -5.96
CA TYR A 148 -3.74 2.51 -4.80
C TYR A 148 -4.11 3.95 -5.10
N PHE A 149 -4.45 4.68 -4.04
CA PHE A 149 -4.71 6.11 -4.09
C PHE A 149 -3.64 6.81 -3.26
N GLY A 150 -3.07 7.89 -3.81
CA GLY A 150 -2.48 8.94 -2.99
C GLY A 150 -3.65 9.77 -2.47
N GLU A 151 -3.90 9.70 -1.17
CA GLU A 151 -4.64 10.73 -0.43
C GLU A 151 -3.55 11.63 0.16
#